data_AF-A0A973FXW3-F1
#
_entry.id   AF-A0A973FXW3-F1
#
_cell.length_a   1.000
_cell.length_b   1.000
_cell.length_c   1.000
_cell.angle_alpha   90.00
_cell.angle_beta   90.00
_cell.angle_gamma   90.00
#
_symmetry.space_group_name_H-M   'P 1'
#
loop_
_entity.id
_entity.type
_entity.pdbx_description
1 polymer ?
#
loop_
_entity_poly.entity_id
_entity_poly.type
_entity_poly.pdbx_seq_one_letter_code
_entity_poly.pdbx_strand_id
1 'polypeptide(L)'
;KKALYVFVYDKDVVIVAHPYRADLIGQSMKRKSDGRGKLFHDQIVKTTLTKGSSWTKYVWQKPVTIGDEITYQDMYEKNTYGKLFQYGDKKYIVCSGTYEE
;
A
#
# COMPACT_ATOMS: atom_id res chain seq x y z
N LYS A 1 8.55 -5.64 -16.74
CA LYS A 1 7.84 -4.33 -16.87
C LYS A 1 7.34 -3.92 -15.48
N LYS A 2 7.52 -2.63 -15.14
CA LYS A 2 7.62 -2.13 -13.76
C LYS A 2 6.23 -2.10 -13.09
N ALA A 3 6.10 -2.77 -11.94
CA ALA A 3 4.91 -2.79 -11.09
C ALA A 3 4.71 -1.47 -10.34
N LEU A 4 4.70 -0.35 -11.08
CA LEU A 4 4.38 0.98 -10.56
C LEU A 4 2.88 1.08 -10.37
N TYR A 5 2.44 1.38 -9.15
CA TYR A 5 1.05 1.66 -8.85
C TYR A 5 0.91 2.51 -7.60
N VAL A 6 -0.23 3.19 -7.51
CA VAL A 6 -0.61 4.00 -6.35
C VAL A 6 -1.72 3.29 -5.59
N PHE A 7 -1.65 3.32 -4.27
CA PHE A 7 -2.74 2.88 -3.40
C PHE A 7 -2.88 3.86 -2.23
N VAL A 8 -4.06 3.96 -1.64
CA VAL A 8 -4.36 5.03 -0.69
C VAL A 8 -5.04 4.46 0.55
N TYR A 9 -4.56 4.86 1.73
CA TYR A 9 -5.27 4.66 2.99
C TYR A 9 -5.94 5.94 3.45
N ASP A 10 -7.00 5.80 4.24
CA ASP A 10 -7.43 6.83 5.18
C ASP A 10 -6.66 6.74 6.52
N LYS A 11 -7.01 7.63 7.46
CA LYS A 11 -6.41 7.67 8.81
C LYS A 11 -6.72 6.44 9.67
N ASP A 12 -7.74 5.67 9.30
CA ASP A 12 -8.22 4.49 10.02
C ASP A 12 -7.72 3.19 9.38
N VAL A 13 -6.67 3.30 8.55
CA VAL A 13 -6.00 2.18 7.87
C VAL A 13 -6.98 1.42 6.96
N VAL A 14 -7.98 2.12 6.41
CA VAL A 14 -8.90 1.61 5.40
C VAL A 14 -8.35 1.91 4.02
N ILE A 15 -8.34 0.92 3.13
CA ILE A 15 -7.96 1.14 1.72
C ILE A 15 -9.10 1.89 1.03
N VAL A 16 -8.81 3.08 0.52
CA VAL A 16 -9.80 3.91 -0.21
C VAL A 16 -9.57 3.92 -1.71
N ALA A 17 -8.39 3.49 -2.17
CA ALA A 17 -8.10 3.29 -3.59
C ALA A 17 -7.02 2.21 -3.77
N HIS A 18 -7.25 1.29 -4.70
CA HIS A 18 -6.28 0.30 -5.12
C HIS A 18 -6.55 -0.12 -6.59
N PRO A 19 -5.55 -0.07 -7.50
CA PRO A 19 -5.80 -0.23 -8.94
C PRO A 19 -6.04 -1.67 -9.37
N TYR A 20 -5.51 -2.64 -8.62
CA TYR A 20 -5.61 -4.07 -8.98
C TYR A 20 -6.49 -4.90 -8.04
N ARG A 21 -6.95 -4.33 -6.92
CA ARG A 21 -7.61 -5.06 -5.83
C ARG A 21 -8.83 -4.27 -5.37
N ALA A 22 -9.83 -4.23 -6.23
CA ALA A 22 -11.10 -3.56 -5.94
C ALA A 22 -11.78 -4.18 -4.71
N ASP A 23 -11.57 -5.47 -4.47
CA ASP A 23 -12.03 -6.20 -3.29
C ASP A 23 -11.50 -5.63 -1.96
N LEU A 24 -10.35 -4.96 -1.97
CA LEU A 24 -9.77 -4.35 -0.77
C LEU A 24 -10.36 -2.97 -0.44
N ILE A 25 -11.03 -2.31 -1.40
CA ILE A 25 -11.57 -0.97 -1.19
C ILE A 25 -12.67 -1.00 -0.13
N GLY A 26 -12.57 -0.13 0.88
CA GLY A 26 -13.46 -0.09 2.03
C GLY A 26 -13.08 -1.05 3.17
N GLN A 27 -12.09 -1.93 2.98
CA GLN A 27 -11.63 -2.83 4.04
C GLN A 27 -10.65 -2.15 4.99
N SER A 28 -10.84 -2.36 6.29
CA SER A 28 -9.81 -2.04 7.27
C SER A 28 -8.67 -3.05 7.21
N MET A 29 -7.46 -2.53 7.19
CA MET A 29 -6.21 -3.30 7.25
C MET A 29 -5.52 -3.19 8.61
N LYS A 30 -6.19 -2.62 9.62
CA LYS A 30 -5.67 -2.55 11.00
C LYS A 30 -5.30 -3.95 11.49
N ARG A 31 -4.08 -4.08 12.02
CA ARG A 31 -3.51 -5.32 12.58
C ARG A 31 -3.42 -6.49 11.58
N LYS A 32 -3.59 -6.25 10.28
CA LYS A 32 -3.29 -7.25 9.26
C LYS A 32 -1.79 -7.23 8.98
N SER A 33 -1.17 -8.40 9.00
CA SER A 33 0.24 -8.54 8.67
C SER A 33 0.46 -8.79 7.18
N ASP A 34 1.68 -8.56 6.73
CA ASP A 34 2.18 -9.20 5.51
C ASP A 34 2.41 -10.71 5.71
N GLY A 35 2.87 -11.39 4.66
CA GLY A 35 3.17 -12.83 4.70
C GLY A 35 4.31 -13.24 5.65
N ARG A 36 5.02 -12.28 6.28
CA ARG A 36 6.08 -12.50 7.26
C ARG A 36 5.72 -11.96 8.65
N GLY A 37 4.47 -11.59 8.90
CA GLY A 37 3.99 -11.17 10.22
C GLY A 37 4.15 -9.67 10.51
N LYS A 38 4.62 -8.85 9.56
CA LYS A 38 4.80 -7.41 9.77
C LYS A 38 3.49 -6.64 9.59
N LEU A 39 3.11 -5.84 10.60
CA LEU A 39 1.95 -4.93 10.55
C LEU A 39 2.25 -3.66 9.73
N PHE A 40 2.58 -3.84 8.45
CA PHE A 40 3.07 -2.76 7.60
C PHE A 40 2.01 -1.69 7.31
N HIS A 41 0.73 -2.08 7.23
CA HIS A 41 -0.39 -1.15 7.03
C HIS A 41 -0.44 -0.10 8.16
N ASP A 42 -0.44 -0.57 9.41
CA ASP A 42 -0.42 0.29 10.60
C ASP A 42 0.85 1.14 10.65
N GLN A 43 2.01 0.55 10.31
CA GLN A 43 3.28 1.26 10.30
C GLN A 43 3.29 2.42 9.30
N ILE A 44 2.84 2.20 8.06
CA ILE A 44 2.75 3.22 7.01
C ILE A 44 1.86 4.38 7.49
N VAL A 45 0.64 4.07 7.93
CA VAL A 45 -0.35 5.09 8.30
C VAL A 45 0.12 5.86 9.53
N LYS A 46 0.51 5.17 10.61
CA LYS A 46 0.98 5.80 11.84
C LYS A 46 2.17 6.73 11.57
N THR A 47 3.21 6.23 10.90
CA THR A 47 4.43 7.02 10.67
C THR A 47 4.16 8.22 9.76
N THR A 48 3.35 8.03 8.72
CA THR A 48 3.03 9.10 7.77
C THR A 48 2.13 10.17 8.41
N LEU A 49 1.18 9.80 9.25
CA LEU A 49 0.37 10.76 10.01
C LEU A 49 1.22 11.60 10.97
N THR A 50 2.24 11.00 11.60
CA THR A 50 3.13 11.72 12.53
C THR A 50 4.16 12.60 11.82
N LYS A 51 4.78 12.11 10.74
CA LYS A 51 5.92 12.77 10.09
C LYS A 51 5.60 13.45 8.75
N GLY A 52 4.35 13.34 8.29
CA GLY A 52 3.92 13.80 6.96
C GLY A 52 4.37 12.91 5.80
N SER A 53 5.37 12.05 5.99
CA SER A 53 5.76 11.00 5.03
C SER A 53 6.54 9.87 5.68
N SER A 54 6.64 8.73 5.02
CA SER A 54 7.44 7.60 5.51
C SER A 54 7.92 6.69 4.39
N TRP A 55 9.03 5.99 4.63
CA TRP A 55 9.42 4.79 3.89
C TRP A 55 9.11 3.56 4.73
N THR A 56 8.52 2.52 4.12
CA THR A 56 8.25 1.24 4.78
C THR A 56 8.57 0.09 3.84
N LYS A 57 9.45 -0.82 4.29
CA LYS A 57 9.71 -2.13 3.65
C LYS A 57 8.77 -3.21 4.18
N TYR A 58 8.22 -4.05 3.31
CA TYR A 58 7.36 -5.20 3.67
C TYR A 58 7.34 -6.21 2.51
N VAL A 59 6.74 -7.39 2.71
CA VAL A 59 6.53 -8.33 1.60
C VAL A 59 5.14 -8.22 0.98
N TRP A 60 5.06 -8.27 -0.34
CA TRP A 60 3.79 -8.25 -1.06
C TRP A 60 3.90 -8.96 -2.40
N GLN A 61 2.76 -9.45 -2.89
CA GLN A 61 2.66 -10.02 -4.22
C GLN A 61 2.96 -8.95 -5.27
N LYS A 62 3.78 -9.30 -6.27
CA LYS A 62 4.13 -8.39 -7.38
C LYS A 62 3.12 -8.56 -8.53
N PRO A 63 2.32 -7.52 -8.86
CA PRO A 63 1.40 -7.61 -9.98
C PRO A 63 2.17 -7.67 -11.28
N VAL A 64 1.71 -8.53 -12.20
CA VAL A 64 2.22 -8.64 -13.56
C VAL A 64 1.06 -8.68 -14.54
N THR A 65 1.27 -8.09 -15.71
CA THR A 65 0.28 -8.08 -16.79
C THR A 65 0.63 -9.18 -17.78
N ILE A 66 -0.31 -10.09 -18.02
CA ILE A 66 -0.20 -11.16 -19.02
C ILE A 66 -1.39 -10.98 -19.97
N GLY A 67 -1.12 -10.56 -21.22
CA GLY A 67 -2.19 -10.11 -22.12
C GLY A 67 -2.92 -8.91 -21.53
N ASP A 68 -4.24 -9.03 -21.37
CA ASP A 68 -5.11 -8.02 -20.77
C ASP A 68 -5.40 -8.27 -19.27
N GLU A 69 -4.86 -9.35 -18.70
CA GLU A 69 -5.13 -9.74 -17.31
C GLU A 69 -4.00 -9.33 -16.37
N ILE A 70 -4.38 -8.92 -15.15
CA ILE A 70 -3.45 -8.72 -14.04
C ILE A 70 -3.40 -9.99 -13.21
N THR A 71 -2.23 -10.60 -13.14
CA THR A 71 -1.92 -11.73 -12.26
C THR A 71 -0.87 -11.32 -11.23
N TYR A 72 -0.54 -12.23 -10.31
CA TYR A 72 0.39 -11.97 -9.21
C TYR A 72 1.51 -13.01 -9.20
N GLN A 73 2.75 -12.54 -9.17
CA GLN A 73 3.89 -13.37 -8.83
C GLN A 73 3.94 -13.59 -7.31
N ASP A 74 4.96 -14.34 -6.87
CA ASP A 74 5.25 -14.61 -5.45
C ASP A 74 5.48 -13.33 -4.63
N MET A 75 5.75 -13.54 -3.33
CA MET A 75 6.03 -12.48 -2.37
C MET A 75 7.43 -11.90 -2.60
N TYR A 76 7.50 -10.63 -2.96
CA TYR A 76 8.75 -9.86 -3.06
C TYR A 76 8.82 -8.83 -1.96
N GLU A 77 10.04 -8.44 -1.58
CA GLU A 77 10.23 -7.25 -0.77
C GLU A 77 9.85 -6.01 -1.57
N LYS A 78 9.06 -5.14 -0.96
CA LYS A 78 8.60 -3.89 -1.52
C LYS A 78 8.95 -2.76 -0.59
N ASN A 79 9.63 -1.75 -1.12
CA ASN A 79 9.90 -0.50 -0.42
C ASN A 79 8.91 0.58 -0.89
N THR A 80 8.03 1.03 0.02
CA THR A 80 6.96 1.98 -0.30
C THR A 80 7.20 3.31 0.39
N TYR A 81 7.06 4.40 -0.37
CA TYR A 81 6.91 5.75 0.15
C TYR A 81 5.43 6.09 0.35
N GLY A 82 5.08 6.54 1.55
CA GLY A 82 3.78 7.10 1.88
C GLY A 82 3.88 8.61 2.08
N LYS A 83 2.93 9.37 1.54
CA LYS A 83 2.81 10.82 1.71
C LYS A 83 1.44 11.18 2.27
N LEU A 84 1.42 12.00 3.33
CA LEU A 84 0.19 12.57 3.87
C LEU A 84 -0.32 13.64 2.91
N PHE A 85 -1.59 13.53 2.53
CA PHE A 85 -2.32 14.51 1.74
C PHE A 85 -3.63 14.85 2.44
N GLN A 86 -4.07 16.11 2.33
CA GLN A 86 -5.32 16.58 2.91
C GLN A 86 -6.19 17.21 1.83
N TYR A 87 -7.47 16.85 1.82
CA TYR A 87 -8.48 17.44 0.96
C TYR A 87 -9.72 17.76 1.81
N GLY A 88 -9.98 19.05 2.02
CA GLY A 88 -10.91 19.51 3.05
C GLY A 88 -10.50 18.99 4.43
N ASP A 89 -11.44 18.34 5.13
CA ASP A 89 -11.22 17.76 6.46
C ASP A 89 -10.68 16.32 6.42
N LYS A 90 -10.54 15.73 5.23
CA LYS A 90 -10.10 14.34 5.06
C LYS A 90 -8.59 14.27 4.87
N LYS A 91 -7.98 13.30 5.54
CA LYS A 91 -6.55 12.97 5.44
C LYS A 91 -6.38 11.62 4.76
N TYR A 92 -5.46 11.57 3.82
CA TYR A 92 -5.14 10.41 3.01
C TYR A 92 -3.64 10.12 3.07
N ILE A 93 -3.28 8.84 3.02
CA ILE A 93 -1.90 8.40 2.90
C ILE A 93 -1.75 7.80 1.50
N VAL A 94 -1.19 8.58 0.58
CA VAL A 94 -0.95 8.18 -0.81
C VAL A 94 0.37 7.42 -0.87
N CYS A 95 0.33 6.19 -1.34
CA CYS A 95 1.45 5.26 -1.31
C CYS A 95 1.86 4.82 -2.72
N SER A 96 3.17 4.73 -2.96
CA SER A 96 3.74 4.06 -4.14
C SER A 96 5.12 3.50 -3.77
N GLY A 97 5.59 2.49 -4.49
CA GLY A 97 6.84 1.82 -4.14
C GLY A 97 7.42 0.96 -5.25
N THR A 98 8.61 0.43 -4.99
CA THR A 98 9.34 -0.46 -5.88
C THR A 98 9.52 -1.82 -5.22
N TYR A 99 9.49 -2.88 -6.03
CA TYR A 99 9.88 -4.21 -5.60
C TYR A 99 11.39 -4.37 -5.77
N GLU A 100 12.06 -4.95 -4.77
CA GLU A 100 13.46 -5.35 -4.87
C GLU A 100 13.54 -6.65 -5.69
N GLU A 101 14.56 -6.76 -6.55
CA GLU A 101 14.78 -7.92 -7.45
C GLU A 101 15.55 -9.05 -6.75
#